data_AF-A0AAU4GI61-F1
#
_entry.id   AF-A0AAU4GI61-F1
#
_cell.length_a   1.000
_cell.length_b   1.000
_cell.length_c   1.000
_cell.angle_alpha   90.00
_cell.angle_beta   90.00
_cell.angle_gamma   90.00
#
_symmetry.space_group_name_H-M   'P 1'
#
loop_
_entity.id
_entity.type
_entity.pdbx_description
1 polymer ?
#
loop_
_entity_poly.entity_id
_entity_poly.type
_entity_poly.pdbx_seq_one_letter_code
_entity_poly.pdbx_strand_id
1 'polypeptide(L)'
;MRDLIMSDFLKNLAVPGPAPSGGAVAAVGVAQAAALLARVAGADRELCAEAELLRMHALRLAEKDAHAVGRFAPFAGPVTGGAAGALAAGEAAAPLRGRAAGGDPSAAVAGGAPAASGAGAAALAACLPAADVIAAAAEAVALAERLLPGSGLSGGVPSSTGLSSAGPSSAGPSSAGPSSAVPSSAVRPGEVSPDVAAVAEIARSSAMTARVAIETRLGAVPGEAAVALRAVVAGVDGLAERATWVTAAVRAANVPARSTEAVRVG
;
A
#
# COMPACT_ATOMS: atom_id res chain seq x y z
N MET A 1 -5.00 1.12 14.63
CA MET A 1 -5.07 2.30 13.73
C MET A 1 -6.34 2.30 12.90
N ARG A 2 -6.96 1.15 12.65
CA ARG A 2 -8.21 1.05 11.86
C ARG A 2 -9.38 1.87 12.40
N ASP A 3 -9.43 2.10 13.71
CA ASP A 3 -10.55 2.77 14.37
C ASP A 3 -10.28 4.26 14.70
N LEU A 4 -9.15 4.81 14.24
CA LEU A 4 -8.83 6.22 14.45
C LEU A 4 -9.51 7.08 13.39
N ILE A 5 -10.19 8.15 13.81
CA ILE A 5 -10.60 9.20 12.88
C ILE A 5 -9.35 9.89 12.32
N MET A 6 -9.43 10.36 11.07
CA MET A 6 -8.29 10.96 10.35
C MET A 6 -7.62 12.08 11.14
N SER A 7 -8.40 12.93 11.83
CA SER A 7 -7.86 14.02 12.65
C SER A 7 -6.97 13.51 13.80
N ASP A 8 -7.30 12.38 14.40
CA ASP A 8 -6.54 11.83 15.53
C ASP A 8 -5.30 11.10 15.04
N PHE A 9 -5.37 10.43 13.89
CA PHE A 9 -4.18 9.93 13.19
C PHE A 9 -3.18 11.06 12.92
N LEU A 10 -3.64 12.18 12.35
CA LEU A 10 -2.77 13.33 12.04
C LEU A 10 -2.21 14.00 13.30
N LYS A 11 -3.01 14.14 14.37
CA LYS A 11 -2.51 14.63 15.67
C LYS A 11 -1.40 13.73 16.20
N ASN A 12 -1.60 12.41 16.18
CA ASN A 12 -0.59 11.46 16.64
C ASN A 12 0.68 11.54 15.79
N LEU A 13 0.56 11.68 14.47
CA LEU A 13 1.69 11.83 13.54
C LEU A 13 2.51 13.10 13.81
N ALA A 14 1.86 14.17 14.29
CA ALA A 14 2.52 15.44 14.59
C ALA A 14 3.27 15.45 15.93
N VAL A 15 2.99 14.50 16.84
CA VAL A 15 3.64 14.42 18.15
C VAL A 15 5.03 13.79 17.99
N PRO A 16 6.10 14.42 18.52
CA PRO A 16 7.41 13.78 18.59
C PRO A 16 7.32 12.48 19.37
N GLY A 17 7.61 11.35 18.72
CA GLY A 17 7.46 10.05 19.33
C GLY A 17 7.68 8.90 18.36
N PRO A 18 7.66 7.66 18.85
CA PRO A 18 7.96 6.48 18.04
C PRO A 18 6.84 6.09 17.06
N ALA A 19 5.64 6.66 17.14
CA ALA A 19 4.52 6.29 16.27
C ALA A 19 3.48 7.40 16.14
N PRO A 20 2.78 7.48 14.98
CA PRO A 20 2.97 6.69 13.76
C PRO A 20 4.22 7.11 12.97
N SER A 21 4.90 6.15 12.34
CA SER A 21 6.12 6.38 11.55
C SER A 21 5.81 6.62 10.06
N GLY A 22 6.82 6.98 9.26
CA GLY A 22 6.68 7.07 7.81
C GLY A 22 6.19 5.76 7.16
N GLY A 23 6.56 4.59 7.70
CA GLY A 23 6.08 3.29 7.22
C GLY A 23 4.56 3.11 7.41
N ALA A 24 4.04 3.52 8.58
CA ALA A 24 2.62 3.55 8.86
C ALA A 24 1.86 4.51 7.92
N VAL A 25 2.42 5.68 7.63
CA VAL A 25 1.84 6.63 6.64
C VAL A 25 1.81 6.01 5.24
N ALA A 26 2.91 5.37 4.82
CA ALA A 26 2.98 4.68 3.53
C ALA A 26 1.91 3.59 3.40
N ALA A 27 1.72 2.78 4.45
CA ALA A 27 0.68 1.75 4.49
C ALA A 27 -0.74 2.32 4.41
N VAL A 28 -1.02 3.43 5.10
CA VAL A 28 -2.30 4.15 4.97
C VAL A 28 -2.51 4.65 3.55
N GLY A 29 -1.47 5.15 2.88
CA GLY A 29 -1.52 5.52 1.47
C GLY A 29 -1.93 4.34 0.57
N VAL A 30 -1.34 3.15 0.76
CA VAL A 30 -1.74 1.95 0.00
C VAL A 30 -3.20 1.58 0.28
N ALA A 31 -3.67 1.70 1.53
CA ALA A 31 -5.07 1.46 1.85
C ALA A 31 -6.02 2.46 1.13
N GLN A 32 -5.63 3.73 1.00
CA GLN A 32 -6.38 4.72 0.23
C GLN A 32 -6.39 4.39 -1.26
N ALA A 33 -5.26 3.99 -1.83
CA ALA A 33 -5.17 3.52 -3.22
C ALA A 33 -6.08 2.31 -3.45
N ALA A 34 -6.09 1.34 -2.55
CA ALA A 34 -6.97 0.17 -2.62
C ALA A 34 -8.46 0.53 -2.51
N ALA A 35 -8.82 1.51 -1.67
CA ALA A 35 -10.20 1.99 -1.59
C ALA A 35 -10.64 2.70 -2.90
N LEU A 36 -9.75 3.46 -3.53
CA LEU A 36 -10.00 4.05 -4.85
C LEU A 36 -10.16 2.97 -5.93
N LEU A 37 -9.34 1.90 -5.90
CA LEU A 37 -9.47 0.74 -6.78
C LEU A 37 -10.85 0.09 -6.66
N ALA A 38 -11.32 -0.18 -5.45
CA ALA A 38 -12.65 -0.73 -5.21
C ALA A 38 -13.76 0.18 -5.77
N ARG A 39 -13.58 1.52 -5.68
CA ARG A 39 -14.51 2.49 -6.27
C ARG A 39 -14.54 2.43 -7.80
N VAL A 40 -13.38 2.37 -8.45
CA VAL A 40 -13.30 2.36 -9.93
C VAL A 40 -13.60 0.99 -10.55
N ALA A 41 -13.53 -0.09 -9.77
CA ALA A 41 -13.89 -1.44 -10.21
C ALA A 41 -15.31 -1.52 -10.78
N GLY A 42 -16.22 -0.67 -10.29
CA GLY A 42 -17.60 -0.60 -10.75
C GLY A 42 -18.32 -1.95 -10.57
N ALA A 43 -18.66 -2.60 -11.68
CA ALA A 43 -19.34 -3.89 -11.68
C ALA A 43 -18.41 -5.11 -11.59
N ASP A 44 -17.08 -4.93 -11.71
CA ASP A 44 -16.10 -5.99 -11.57
C ASP A 44 -15.99 -6.41 -10.08
N ARG A 45 -16.73 -7.46 -9.72
CA ARG A 45 -16.80 -7.98 -8.34
C ARG A 45 -15.49 -8.60 -7.89
N GLU A 46 -14.72 -9.18 -8.81
CA GLU A 46 -13.45 -9.84 -8.48
C GLU A 46 -12.41 -8.78 -8.14
N LEU A 47 -12.24 -7.77 -9.01
CA LEU A 47 -11.32 -6.66 -8.75
C LEU A 47 -11.71 -5.86 -7.50
N CYS A 48 -13.01 -5.67 -7.26
CA CYS A 48 -13.51 -5.05 -6.04
C CYS A 48 -13.13 -5.86 -4.78
N ALA A 49 -13.27 -7.19 -4.81
CA ALA A 49 -12.90 -8.05 -3.70
C ALA A 49 -11.38 -8.08 -3.45
N GLU A 50 -10.57 -8.15 -4.51
CA GLU A 50 -9.11 -8.06 -4.41
C GLU A 50 -8.67 -6.71 -3.80
N ALA A 51 -9.24 -5.60 -4.27
CA ALA A 51 -8.97 -4.27 -3.74
C ALA A 51 -9.35 -4.14 -2.25
N GLU A 52 -10.47 -4.74 -1.83
CA GLU A 52 -10.88 -4.72 -0.43
C GLU A 52 -9.96 -5.57 0.47
N LEU A 53 -9.50 -6.73 -0.01
CA LEU A 53 -8.50 -7.55 0.69
C LEU A 53 -7.18 -6.78 0.84
N LEU A 54 -6.73 -6.11 -0.22
CA LEU A 54 -5.53 -5.27 -0.21
C LEU A 54 -5.67 -4.11 0.78
N ARG A 55 -6.83 -3.44 0.82
CA ARG A 55 -7.13 -2.37 1.79
C ARG A 55 -7.00 -2.87 3.23
N MET A 56 -7.61 -4.01 3.54
CA MET A 56 -7.55 -4.61 4.87
C MET A 56 -6.15 -5.12 5.23
N HIS A 57 -5.37 -5.57 4.24
CA HIS A 57 -3.98 -5.93 4.42
C HIS A 57 -3.11 -4.70 4.74
N ALA A 58 -3.20 -3.63 3.94
CA ALA A 58 -2.45 -2.40 4.15
C ALA A 58 -2.74 -1.76 5.51
N LEU A 59 -3.99 -1.76 5.96
CA LEU A 59 -4.35 -1.28 7.31
C LEU A 59 -3.72 -2.11 8.44
N ARG A 60 -3.57 -3.44 8.25
CA ARG A 60 -2.82 -4.31 9.18
C ARG A 60 -1.33 -3.98 9.18
N LEU A 61 -0.75 -3.69 8.02
CA LEU A 61 0.66 -3.29 7.93
C LEU A 61 0.92 -1.98 8.67
N ALA A 62 0.01 -1.02 8.55
CA ALA A 62 0.10 0.25 9.26
C ALA A 62 0.15 0.04 10.79
N GLU A 63 -0.67 -0.87 11.32
CA GLU A 63 -0.66 -1.23 12.74
C GLU A 63 0.63 -1.96 13.15
N LYS A 64 1.08 -2.92 12.33
CA LYS A 64 2.35 -3.63 12.57
C LYS A 64 3.54 -2.66 12.62
N ASP A 65 3.61 -1.71 11.70
CA ASP A 65 4.67 -0.69 11.68
C ASP A 65 4.67 0.16 12.96
N ALA A 66 3.50 0.67 13.36
CA ALA A 66 3.36 1.44 14.60
C ALA A 66 3.83 0.66 15.84
N HIS A 67 3.55 -0.64 15.91
CA HIS A 67 4.04 -1.50 16.99
C HIS A 67 5.52 -1.84 16.90
N ALA A 68 6.05 -2.03 15.68
CA ALA A 68 7.46 -2.39 15.48
C ALA A 68 8.39 -1.23 15.85
N VAL A 69 8.04 0.01 15.46
CA VAL A 69 8.84 1.19 15.81
C VAL A 69 8.77 1.51 17.30
N GLY A 70 7.63 1.28 17.96
CA GLY A 70 7.52 1.40 19.42
C GLY A 70 8.48 0.47 20.18
N ARG A 71 8.81 -0.70 19.63
CA ARG A 71 9.80 -1.64 20.21
C ARG A 71 11.24 -1.30 19.86
N PHE A 72 11.48 -0.63 18.73
CA PHE A 72 12.81 -0.18 18.29
C PHE A 72 13.24 1.13 18.96
N ALA A 73 12.41 1.73 19.81
CA ALA A 73 12.70 2.99 20.49
C ALA A 73 13.39 2.89 21.87
N PRO A 74 14.40 2.01 22.16
CA PRO A 74 15.30 2.28 23.28
C PRO A 74 16.56 3.03 22.78
N PHE A 75 17.04 4.00 23.57
CA PHE A 75 18.31 4.75 23.43
C PHE A 75 18.40 6.01 22.52
N ALA A 76 17.34 6.81 22.42
CA ALA A 76 17.49 8.23 22.06
C ALA A 76 17.48 9.18 23.29
N GLY A 77 17.77 8.65 24.48
CA GLY A 77 18.13 9.49 25.62
C GLY A 77 19.52 10.09 25.40
N PRO A 78 19.81 11.32 25.88
CA PRO A 78 21.18 11.82 25.89
C PRO A 78 22.06 10.79 26.59
N VAL A 79 23.24 10.53 26.02
CA VAL A 79 24.22 9.58 26.54
C VAL A 79 24.74 10.09 27.89
N THR A 80 23.98 9.90 28.96
CA THR A 80 24.42 10.10 30.34
C THR A 80 24.26 8.76 31.04
N GLY A 81 25.39 8.12 31.31
CA GLY A 81 25.46 6.75 31.81
C GLY A 81 24.62 6.50 33.07
N GLY A 82 23.95 5.36 33.10
CA GLY A 82 23.20 4.91 34.28
C GLY A 82 22.36 3.67 33.99
N ALA A 83 22.74 2.57 34.64
CA ALA A 83 22.25 1.19 34.55
C ALA A 83 20.73 0.91 34.40
N ALA A 84 20.47 -0.12 33.59
CA ALA A 84 19.57 -1.27 33.77
C ALA A 84 18.09 -1.07 34.19
N GLY A 85 17.19 -1.49 33.29
CA GLY A 85 15.81 -1.87 33.61
C GLY A 85 15.27 -2.85 32.58
N ALA A 86 15.16 -4.11 32.97
CA ALA A 86 14.75 -5.26 32.14
C ALA A 86 13.26 -5.22 31.76
N LEU A 87 12.91 -5.67 30.55
CA LEU A 87 11.54 -6.01 30.19
C LEU A 87 11.46 -7.35 29.43
N ALA A 88 10.39 -8.05 29.77
CA ALA A 88 10.16 -9.48 29.65
C ALA A 88 9.93 -9.98 28.21
N ALA A 89 10.45 -11.19 27.95
CA ALA A 89 10.18 -11.98 26.75
C ALA A 89 8.78 -12.62 26.84
N GLY A 90 7.91 -12.31 25.89
CA GLY A 90 6.65 -13.02 25.65
C GLY A 90 6.80 -14.03 24.51
N GLU A 91 6.30 -15.25 24.74
CA GLU A 91 6.33 -16.43 23.87
C GLU A 91 6.00 -16.19 22.40
N ALA A 92 6.82 -16.75 21.52
CA ALA A 92 6.57 -16.88 20.09
C ALA A 92 6.03 -18.28 19.75
N ALA A 93 4.91 -18.32 19.04
CA ALA A 93 4.30 -19.53 18.49
C ALA A 93 5.14 -20.11 17.33
N ALA A 94 5.31 -21.44 17.35
CA ALA A 94 5.91 -22.25 16.29
C ALA A 94 4.95 -22.47 15.10
N PRO A 95 5.46 -23.00 13.96
CA PRO A 95 5.35 -24.45 13.79
C PRO A 95 6.52 -25.19 13.07
N LEU A 96 6.75 -26.42 13.56
CA LEU A 96 6.96 -27.72 12.88
C LEU A 96 7.98 -27.94 11.73
N ARG A 97 9.00 -28.74 12.10
CA ARG A 97 9.49 -30.02 11.53
C ARG A 97 10.41 -30.07 10.29
N GLY A 98 11.59 -30.64 10.53
CA GLY A 98 12.36 -31.50 9.63
C GLY A 98 13.69 -31.94 10.28
N ARG A 99 13.79 -33.20 10.73
CA ARG A 99 14.91 -33.77 11.53
C ARG A 99 15.72 -34.77 10.71
N ALA A 100 17.05 -34.70 10.79
CA ALA A 100 18.02 -35.81 10.73
C ALA A 100 19.36 -35.28 11.30
N ALA A 101 19.85 -35.67 12.48
CA ALA A 101 20.42 -36.94 12.95
C ALA A 101 21.89 -37.18 12.53
N GLY A 102 22.83 -36.99 13.50
CA GLY A 102 24.04 -37.81 13.66
C GLY A 102 25.40 -37.11 13.57
N GLY A 103 26.10 -36.97 14.70
CA GLY A 103 27.55 -36.70 14.75
C GLY A 103 28.03 -36.00 16.03
N ASP A 104 28.73 -36.73 16.91
CA ASP A 104 29.19 -36.31 18.24
C ASP A 104 30.34 -35.27 18.27
N PRO A 105 30.54 -34.57 19.42
CA PRO A 105 31.37 -33.36 19.52
C PRO A 105 32.74 -33.62 20.20
N SER A 106 33.82 -33.04 19.69
CA SER A 106 35.04 -32.81 20.50
C SER A 106 36.00 -31.81 19.85
N ALA A 107 36.09 -30.62 20.45
CA ALA A 107 37.31 -29.87 20.78
C ALA A 107 36.97 -28.38 20.90
N ALA A 108 36.98 -27.93 22.14
CA ALA A 108 36.77 -26.55 22.55
C ALA A 108 37.85 -25.63 21.98
N VAL A 109 37.42 -24.59 21.27
CA VAL A 109 38.10 -23.29 21.25
C VAL A 109 37.09 -22.32 21.84
N ALA A 110 37.49 -21.67 22.92
CA ALA A 110 36.70 -20.67 23.65
C ALA A 110 36.44 -19.45 22.75
N GLY A 111 35.49 -19.60 21.83
CA GLY A 111 34.88 -18.50 21.09
C GLY A 111 33.88 -17.83 22.00
N GLY A 112 34.24 -16.66 22.52
CA GLY A 112 33.25 -15.71 23.03
C GLY A 112 32.34 -15.32 21.87
N ALA A 113 31.24 -16.06 21.70
CA ALA A 113 30.20 -15.71 20.74
C ALA A 113 29.70 -14.31 21.14
N PRO A 114 29.86 -13.29 20.28
CA PRO A 114 29.38 -11.98 20.62
C PRO A 114 27.87 -12.10 20.80
N ALA A 115 27.35 -11.47 21.85
CA ALA A 115 25.94 -11.21 22.01
C ALA A 115 25.48 -10.28 20.88
N ALA A 116 25.43 -10.80 19.65
CA ALA A 116 24.75 -10.29 18.47
C ALA A 116 23.25 -10.53 18.70
N SER A 117 22.67 -9.94 19.75
CA SER A 117 22.34 -8.52 19.98
C SER A 117 20.89 -8.34 19.54
N GLY A 118 19.97 -8.33 20.51
CA GLY A 118 18.54 -8.14 20.25
C GLY A 118 18.21 -6.89 19.42
N ALA A 119 19.14 -5.93 19.34
CA ALA A 119 19.08 -4.77 18.46
C ALA A 119 18.97 -5.12 16.97
N GLY A 120 19.73 -6.11 16.46
CA GLY A 120 19.67 -6.49 15.05
C GLY A 120 18.34 -7.16 14.68
N ALA A 121 17.81 -8.00 15.58
CA ALA A 121 16.49 -8.60 15.43
C ALA A 121 15.37 -7.55 15.49
N ALA A 122 15.47 -6.56 16.38
CA ALA A 122 14.52 -5.45 16.47
C ALA A 122 14.57 -4.55 15.22
N ALA A 123 15.76 -4.26 14.68
CA ALA A 123 15.92 -3.52 13.44
C ALA A 123 15.26 -4.24 12.27
N LEU A 124 15.51 -5.54 12.12
CA LEU A 124 14.86 -6.36 11.10
C LEU A 124 13.34 -6.34 11.26
N ALA A 125 12.82 -6.56 12.48
CA ALA A 125 11.39 -6.52 12.75
C ALA A 125 10.74 -5.17 12.41
N ALA A 126 11.48 -4.06 12.53
CA ALA A 126 11.03 -2.73 12.12
C ALA A 126 11.07 -2.50 10.60
N CYS A 127 11.87 -3.26 9.85
CA CYS A 127 11.94 -3.17 8.38
C CYS A 127 10.86 -4.01 7.68
N LEU A 128 10.44 -5.14 8.28
CA LEU A 128 9.51 -6.07 7.63
C LEU A 128 8.17 -5.44 7.23
N PRO A 129 7.48 -4.65 8.07
CA PRO A 129 6.23 -4.00 7.66
C PRO A 129 6.42 -3.07 6.45
N ALA A 130 7.53 -2.34 6.36
CA ALA A 130 7.82 -1.47 5.22
C ALA A 130 8.10 -2.27 3.94
N ALA A 131 8.76 -3.43 4.04
CA ALA A 131 8.95 -4.33 2.90
C ALA A 131 7.60 -4.87 2.39
N ASP A 132 6.71 -5.27 3.29
CA ASP A 132 5.35 -5.69 2.94
C ASP A 132 4.54 -4.54 2.30
N VAL A 133 4.75 -3.29 2.72
CA VAL A 133 4.10 -2.11 2.09
C VAL A 133 4.57 -1.91 0.65
N ILE A 134 5.85 -2.17 0.33
CA ILE A 134 6.35 -2.11 -1.05
C ILE A 134 5.65 -3.17 -1.90
N ALA A 135 5.51 -4.40 -1.39
CA ALA A 135 4.79 -5.46 -2.09
C ALA A 135 3.31 -5.10 -2.32
N ALA A 136 2.62 -4.58 -1.29
CA ALA A 136 1.23 -4.14 -1.39
C ALA A 136 1.05 -2.96 -2.37
N ALA A 137 2.02 -2.04 -2.43
CA ALA A 137 2.03 -0.97 -3.42
C ALA A 137 2.22 -1.52 -4.85
N ALA A 138 3.06 -2.53 -5.04
CA ALA A 138 3.24 -3.19 -6.34
C ALA A 138 1.95 -3.87 -6.82
N GLU A 139 1.21 -4.49 -5.89
CA GLU A 139 -0.10 -5.09 -6.14
C GLU A 139 -1.15 -4.04 -6.51
N ALA A 140 -1.19 -2.89 -5.81
CA ALA A 140 -2.06 -1.77 -6.18
C ALA A 140 -1.80 -1.26 -7.61
N VAL A 141 -0.53 -1.15 -8.02
CA VAL A 141 -0.16 -0.77 -9.40
C VAL A 141 -0.61 -1.85 -10.39
N ALA A 142 -0.42 -3.14 -10.08
CA ALA A 142 -0.89 -4.23 -10.95
C ALA A 142 -2.42 -4.23 -11.14
N LEU A 143 -3.19 -3.96 -10.08
CA LEU A 143 -4.63 -3.79 -10.16
C LEU A 143 -5.03 -2.56 -11.00
N ALA A 144 -4.28 -1.46 -10.89
CA ALA A 144 -4.50 -0.26 -11.71
C ALA A 144 -4.23 -0.54 -13.21
N GLU A 145 -3.20 -1.33 -13.53
CA GLU A 145 -2.88 -1.72 -14.91
C GLU A 145 -4.01 -2.55 -15.56
N ARG A 146 -4.69 -3.42 -14.78
CA ARG A 146 -5.84 -4.21 -15.26
C ARG A 146 -7.00 -3.34 -15.75
N LEU A 147 -7.17 -2.15 -15.16
CA LEU A 147 -8.23 -1.21 -15.50
C LEU A 147 -7.95 -0.38 -16.77
N LEU A 148 -6.73 -0.47 -17.33
CA LEU A 148 -6.38 0.24 -18.55
C LEU A 148 -6.95 -0.47 -19.79
N PRO A 149 -7.39 0.28 -20.82
CA PRO A 149 -7.84 -0.31 -22.08
C PRO A 149 -6.73 -1.11 -22.75
N GLY A 150 -7.05 -2.31 -23.23
CA GLY A 150 -6.08 -3.14 -23.96
C GLY A 150 -5.14 -3.97 -23.09
N SER A 151 -5.33 -3.99 -21.76
CA SER A 151 -4.62 -4.88 -20.82
C SER A 151 -4.91 -6.39 -21.03
N GLY A 152 -5.73 -6.75 -22.03
CA GLY A 152 -5.83 -8.10 -22.56
C GLY A 152 -6.61 -9.12 -21.70
N LEU A 153 -7.20 -8.71 -20.57
CA LEU A 153 -7.89 -9.62 -19.67
C LEU A 153 -9.43 -9.59 -19.78
N SER A 154 -10.01 -8.75 -20.63
CA SER A 154 -11.48 -8.67 -20.77
C SER A 154 -12.00 -9.60 -21.86
N GLY A 155 -12.34 -10.83 -21.46
CA GLY A 155 -13.31 -11.70 -22.12
C GLY A 155 -14.74 -11.14 -21.96
N GLY A 156 -14.99 -9.95 -22.49
CA GLY A 156 -16.32 -9.35 -22.50
C GLY A 156 -17.24 -10.03 -23.51
N VAL A 157 -18.21 -10.81 -23.02
CA VAL A 157 -19.45 -11.03 -23.77
C VAL A 157 -20.33 -9.80 -23.52
N PRO A 158 -20.75 -9.07 -24.56
CA PRO A 158 -21.61 -7.90 -24.38
C PRO A 158 -23.01 -8.36 -23.97
N SER A 159 -23.37 -8.16 -22.71
CA SER A 159 -24.74 -8.32 -22.24
C SER A 159 -25.59 -7.15 -22.74
N SER A 160 -26.14 -7.29 -23.94
CA SER A 160 -27.27 -6.51 -24.40
C SER A 160 -28.56 -7.05 -23.77
N THR A 161 -29.11 -6.36 -22.78
CA THR A 161 -30.54 -6.44 -22.49
C THR A 161 -31.03 -5.07 -22.12
N GLY A 162 -31.54 -4.36 -23.13
CA GLY A 162 -32.55 -3.36 -22.89
C GLY A 162 -33.81 -4.03 -22.36
N LEU A 163 -34.56 -3.30 -21.53
CA LEU A 163 -36.01 -3.36 -21.45
C LEU A 163 -36.45 -2.10 -20.70
N SER A 164 -36.95 -1.14 -21.47
CA SER A 164 -37.71 -0.01 -20.97
C SER A 164 -39.04 -0.50 -20.42
N SER A 165 -39.37 -0.17 -19.17
CA SER A 165 -40.72 -0.24 -18.65
C SER A 165 -41.15 1.15 -18.19
N ALA A 166 -42.03 1.77 -18.98
CA ALA A 166 -42.75 2.98 -18.61
C ALA A 166 -43.79 2.66 -17.52
N GLY A 167 -43.85 3.49 -16.48
CA GLY A 167 -44.87 3.44 -15.42
C GLY A 167 -45.25 4.86 -14.97
N PRO A 168 -46.51 5.11 -14.59
CA PRO A 168 -47.11 6.45 -14.63
C PRO A 168 -46.86 7.31 -13.39
N SER A 169 -46.85 8.61 -13.65
CA SER A 169 -46.65 9.74 -12.75
C SER A 169 -47.74 9.88 -11.67
N SER A 170 -47.32 10.19 -10.44
CA SER A 170 -48.15 10.83 -9.42
C SER A 170 -47.53 12.19 -9.05
N ALA A 171 -48.31 13.25 -9.25
CA ALA A 171 -47.93 14.63 -9.00
C ALA A 171 -48.24 15.02 -7.55
N GLY A 172 -47.25 15.54 -6.84
CA GLY A 172 -47.39 16.26 -5.57
C GLY A 172 -46.64 17.59 -5.64
N PRO A 173 -47.13 18.67 -5.00
CA PRO A 173 -46.52 19.99 -5.11
C PRO A 173 -45.26 20.08 -4.22
N SER A 174 -44.09 20.19 -4.86
CA SER A 174 -42.82 20.47 -4.19
C SER A 174 -42.51 21.96 -4.15
N SER A 175 -42.18 22.44 -2.96
CA SER A 175 -41.56 23.73 -2.68
C SER A 175 -40.17 23.79 -3.31
N ALA A 176 -39.98 24.75 -4.22
CA ALA A 176 -38.75 24.98 -4.96
C ALA A 176 -37.68 25.64 -4.08
N GLY A 177 -36.74 24.84 -3.57
CA GLY A 177 -35.39 25.33 -3.26
C GLY A 177 -34.49 25.17 -4.49
N PRO A 178 -33.48 26.03 -4.70
CA PRO A 178 -32.55 25.90 -5.82
C PRO A 178 -31.71 24.63 -5.64
N SER A 179 -32.18 23.55 -6.25
CA SER A 179 -31.47 22.28 -6.30
C SER A 179 -30.28 22.45 -7.25
N SER A 180 -29.10 22.70 -6.66
CA SER A 180 -27.82 22.55 -7.34
C SER A 180 -27.61 21.07 -7.61
N ALA A 181 -28.26 20.57 -8.67
CA ALA A 181 -27.99 19.26 -9.21
C ALA A 181 -26.58 19.31 -9.79
N VAL A 182 -25.60 18.91 -8.99
CA VAL A 182 -24.24 18.67 -9.46
C VAL A 182 -24.38 17.67 -10.61
N PRO A 183 -23.95 18.00 -11.84
CA PRO A 183 -24.07 17.09 -12.95
C PRO A 183 -23.30 15.83 -12.60
N SER A 184 -24.02 14.71 -12.42
CA SER A 184 -23.43 13.38 -12.39
C SER A 184 -22.57 13.29 -13.64
N SER A 185 -21.26 13.31 -13.43
CA SER A 185 -20.27 13.27 -14.48
C SER A 185 -20.31 11.86 -15.05
N ALA A 186 -21.26 11.61 -15.96
CA ALA A 186 -21.36 10.37 -16.68
C ALA A 186 -20.08 10.22 -17.49
N VAL A 187 -19.19 9.37 -17.01
CA VAL A 187 -17.95 8.97 -17.72
C VAL A 187 -18.35 8.56 -19.13
N ARG A 188 -17.77 9.20 -20.14
CA ARG A 188 -18.14 8.86 -21.52
C ARG A 188 -17.69 7.42 -21.80
N PRO A 189 -18.45 6.66 -22.60
CA PRO A 189 -18.01 5.33 -23.02
C PRO A 189 -16.59 5.39 -23.60
N GLY A 190 -15.64 4.70 -22.96
CA GLY A 190 -14.22 4.67 -23.35
C GLY A 190 -13.29 5.61 -22.57
N GLU A 191 -13.80 6.50 -21.71
CA GLU A 191 -12.95 7.29 -20.80
C GLU A 191 -12.47 6.42 -19.62
N VAL A 192 -11.19 6.57 -19.27
CA VAL A 192 -10.59 5.87 -18.12
C VAL A 192 -10.68 6.79 -16.91
N SER A 193 -11.19 6.30 -15.77
CA SER A 193 -11.31 7.11 -14.56
C SER A 193 -9.97 7.74 -14.15
N PRO A 194 -9.90 9.06 -13.86
CA PRO A 194 -8.67 9.71 -13.39
C PRO A 194 -8.20 9.16 -12.04
N ASP A 195 -9.08 8.51 -11.28
CA ASP A 195 -8.74 7.81 -10.05
C ASP A 195 -7.70 6.70 -10.26
N VAL A 196 -7.66 6.07 -11.45
CA VAL A 196 -6.66 5.03 -11.77
C VAL A 196 -5.25 5.63 -11.74
N ALA A 197 -5.08 6.85 -12.26
CA ALA A 197 -3.81 7.57 -12.17
C ALA A 197 -3.50 7.98 -10.71
N ALA A 198 -4.51 8.43 -9.96
CA ALA A 198 -4.34 8.75 -8.54
C ALA A 198 -3.88 7.54 -7.72
N VAL A 199 -4.43 6.35 -7.97
CA VAL A 199 -4.01 5.08 -7.36
C VAL A 199 -2.53 4.81 -7.63
N ALA A 200 -2.11 4.87 -8.90
CA ALA A 200 -0.73 4.62 -9.29
C ALA A 200 0.24 5.60 -8.58
N GLU A 201 -0.14 6.88 -8.48
CA GLU A 201 0.67 7.89 -7.83
C GLU A 201 0.76 7.73 -6.31
N ILE A 202 -0.34 7.39 -5.67
CA ILE A 202 -0.36 7.09 -4.24
C ILE A 202 0.52 5.86 -3.95
N ALA A 203 0.36 4.78 -4.73
CA ALA A 203 1.16 3.56 -4.56
C ALA A 203 2.66 3.82 -4.76
N ARG A 204 3.04 4.59 -5.79
CA ARG A 204 4.43 5.02 -6.02
C ARG A 204 5.00 5.79 -4.83
N SER A 205 4.27 6.81 -4.35
CA SER A 205 4.69 7.63 -3.20
C SER A 205 4.83 6.80 -1.92
N SER A 206 3.89 5.87 -1.68
CA SER A 206 3.95 4.93 -0.57
C SER A 206 5.17 4.02 -0.64
N ALA A 207 5.47 3.44 -1.81
CA ALA A 207 6.65 2.58 -2.01
C ALA A 207 7.96 3.34 -1.75
N MET A 208 8.08 4.59 -2.24
CA MET A 208 9.24 5.45 -1.99
C MET A 208 9.39 5.79 -0.50
N THR A 209 8.29 6.07 0.19
CA THR A 209 8.30 6.35 1.64
C THR A 209 8.73 5.11 2.44
N ALA A 210 8.21 3.93 2.08
CA ALA A 210 8.58 2.66 2.69
C ALA A 210 10.06 2.29 2.43
N ARG A 211 10.58 2.57 1.24
CA ARG A 211 12.01 2.43 0.90
C ARG A 211 12.91 3.21 1.87
N VAL A 212 12.63 4.50 2.07
CA VAL A 212 13.40 5.34 2.98
C VAL A 212 13.35 4.78 4.41
N ALA A 213 12.21 4.25 4.84
CA ALA A 213 12.06 3.61 6.14
C ALA A 213 12.94 2.34 6.30
N ILE A 214 13.20 1.61 5.23
CA ILE A 214 14.12 0.46 5.24
C ILE A 214 15.59 0.93 5.20
N GLU A 215 15.93 1.85 4.29
CA GLU A 215 17.29 2.35 4.09
C GLU A 215 17.89 2.99 5.35
N THR A 216 17.09 3.74 6.10
CA THR A 216 17.51 4.39 7.36
C THR A 216 17.86 3.39 8.47
N ARG A 217 17.38 2.14 8.39
CA ARG A 217 17.59 1.10 9.42
C ARG A 217 18.54 -0.02 8.96
N LEU A 218 18.87 -0.06 7.67
CA LEU A 218 19.61 -1.13 7.01
C LEU A 218 20.99 -1.38 7.64
N GLY A 219 21.65 -0.34 8.19
CA GLY A 219 22.94 -0.47 8.87
C GLY A 219 22.91 -1.29 10.17
N ALA A 220 21.73 -1.44 10.79
CA ALA A 220 21.53 -2.24 12.00
C ALA A 220 21.02 -3.67 11.70
N VAL A 221 20.67 -3.97 10.45
CA VAL A 221 20.15 -5.29 10.05
C VAL A 221 21.32 -6.23 9.73
N PRO A 222 21.34 -7.46 10.27
CA PRO A 222 22.46 -8.37 10.05
C PRO A 222 22.43 -9.06 8.67
N GLY A 223 23.63 -9.27 8.12
CA GLY A 223 23.95 -10.28 7.11
C GLY A 223 22.96 -10.43 5.95
N GLU A 224 22.50 -11.66 5.74
CA GLU A 224 21.60 -12.03 4.63
C GLU A 224 20.27 -11.27 4.63
N ALA A 225 19.74 -10.94 5.82
CA ALA A 225 18.49 -10.18 5.93
C ALA A 225 18.65 -8.76 5.34
N ALA A 226 19.81 -8.13 5.53
CA ALA A 226 20.12 -6.85 4.90
C ALA A 226 20.22 -6.97 3.37
N VAL A 227 20.77 -8.08 2.86
CA VAL A 227 20.83 -8.34 1.41
C VAL A 227 19.42 -8.50 0.81
N ALA A 228 18.55 -9.27 1.46
CA ALA A 228 17.16 -9.43 1.03
C ALA A 228 16.40 -8.10 1.02
N LEU A 229 16.55 -7.28 2.07
CA LEU A 229 15.93 -5.95 2.12
C LEU A 229 16.44 -5.00 1.02
N ARG A 230 17.74 -5.05 0.67
CA ARG A 230 18.28 -4.29 -0.47
C ARG A 230 17.67 -4.72 -1.80
N ALA A 231 17.41 -6.02 -1.99
CA ALA A 231 16.74 -6.52 -3.18
C ALA A 231 15.30 -6.00 -3.28
N VAL A 232 14.56 -5.96 -2.17
CA VAL A 232 13.22 -5.34 -2.11
C VAL A 232 13.28 -3.86 -2.48
N VAL A 233 14.20 -3.10 -1.87
CA VAL A 233 14.41 -1.67 -2.15
C VAL A 233 14.77 -1.41 -3.61
N ALA A 234 15.60 -2.25 -4.22
CA ALA A 234 15.99 -2.12 -5.62
C ALA A 234 14.79 -2.30 -6.59
N GLY A 235 13.75 -3.03 -6.19
CA GLY A 235 12.53 -3.20 -6.99
C GLY A 235 11.64 -1.95 -7.07
N VAL A 236 11.85 -0.96 -6.20
CA VAL A 236 10.99 0.24 -6.10
C VAL A 236 11.11 1.13 -7.33
N ASP A 237 12.28 1.19 -7.98
CA ASP A 237 12.47 2.01 -9.18
C ASP A 237 11.63 1.48 -10.36
N GLY A 238 11.62 0.15 -10.57
CA GLY A 238 10.75 -0.49 -11.57
C GLY A 238 9.26 -0.33 -11.27
N LEU A 239 8.87 -0.34 -9.99
CA LEU A 239 7.49 0.00 -9.57
C LEU A 239 7.15 1.44 -9.94
N ALA A 240 8.05 2.40 -9.70
CA ALA A 240 7.82 3.81 -10.03
C ALA A 240 7.71 4.07 -11.54
N GLU A 241 8.49 3.36 -12.36
CA GLU A 241 8.37 3.37 -13.82
C GLU A 241 6.99 2.85 -14.26
N ARG A 242 6.54 1.72 -13.72
CA ARG A 242 5.19 1.18 -13.99
C ARG A 242 4.08 2.15 -13.61
N ALA A 243 4.15 2.75 -12.42
CA ALA A 243 3.17 3.74 -11.99
C ALA A 243 3.14 4.98 -12.92
N THR A 244 4.32 5.44 -13.36
CA THR A 244 4.43 6.54 -14.34
C THR A 244 3.80 6.17 -15.68
N TRP A 245 3.99 4.93 -16.13
CA TRP A 245 3.34 4.40 -17.34
C TRP A 245 1.81 4.38 -17.20
N VAL A 246 1.27 3.92 -16.06
CA VAL A 246 -0.18 3.95 -15.79
C VAL A 246 -0.73 5.38 -15.88
N THR A 247 -0.09 6.34 -15.21
CA THR A 247 -0.49 7.75 -15.25
C THR A 247 -0.47 8.31 -16.68
N ALA A 248 0.55 7.95 -17.48
CA ALA A 248 0.63 8.36 -18.88
C ALA A 248 -0.47 7.72 -19.75
N ALA A 249 -0.79 6.43 -19.53
CA ALA A 249 -1.84 5.72 -20.24
C ALA A 249 -3.23 6.30 -19.95
N VAL A 250 -3.54 6.59 -18.67
CA VAL A 250 -4.79 7.29 -18.29
C VAL A 250 -4.88 8.64 -18.98
N ARG A 251 -3.78 9.42 -19.02
CA ARG A 251 -3.76 10.72 -19.70
C ARG A 251 -4.03 10.56 -21.19
N ALA A 252 -3.36 9.62 -21.85
CA ALA A 252 -3.52 9.35 -23.28
C ALA A 252 -4.96 8.92 -23.64
N ALA A 253 -5.56 8.05 -22.83
CA ALA A 253 -6.94 7.58 -23.04
C ALA A 253 -7.99 8.70 -22.90
N ASN A 254 -7.70 9.73 -22.11
CA ASN A 254 -8.60 10.87 -21.88
C ASN A 254 -8.28 12.08 -22.76
N VAL A 255 -7.31 12.01 -23.68
CA VAL A 255 -7.12 13.07 -24.68
C VAL A 255 -8.33 13.01 -25.63
N PRO A 256 -9.13 14.08 -25.74
CA PRO A 256 -10.22 14.11 -26.71
C PRO A 256 -9.63 13.85 -28.09
N ALA A 257 -10.21 12.90 -28.85
CA ALA A 257 -9.89 12.74 -30.25
C ALA A 257 -10.09 14.11 -30.90
N ARG A 258 -9.00 14.86 -31.13
CA ARG A 258 -9.08 16.18 -31.74
C ARG A 258 -9.77 15.94 -33.06
N SER A 259 -10.95 16.51 -33.24
CA SER A 259 -11.78 16.33 -34.41
C SER A 259 -10.93 16.58 -35.65
N THR A 260 -10.43 15.50 -36.26
CA THR A 260 -9.70 15.52 -37.53
C THR A 260 -10.60 15.96 -38.69
N GLU A 261 -11.86 16.29 -38.38
CA GLU A 261 -12.90 16.76 -39.28
C GLU A 261 -12.76 18.25 -39.66
N ALA A 262 -11.87 19.02 -39.01
CA ALA A 262 -11.70 20.45 -39.31
C ALA A 262 -10.72 20.77 -40.47
N VAL A 263 -10.11 19.79 -41.15
CA VAL A 263 -9.15 20.02 -42.27
C VAL A 263 -9.63 19.38 -43.58
N ARG A 264 -10.90 19.58 -43.93
CA ARG A 264 -11.40 19.29 -45.28
C ARG A 264 -12.24 20.44 -45.84
N VAL A 265 -11.81 21.68 -45.56
CA VAL A 265 -12.27 22.89 -46.26
C VAL A 265 -11.09 23.37 -47.11
N GLY A 266 -11.15 23.13 -48.42
CA GLY A 266 -10.14 23.48 -49.41
C GLY A 266 -10.33 22.70 -50.69
#